data_AF-A0A2S7T9T9-F1
#
_entry.id   AF-A0A2S7T9T9-F1
#
_cell.length_a   1.000
_cell.length_b   1.000
_cell.length_c   1.000
_cell.angle_alpha   90.00
_cell.angle_beta   90.00
_cell.angle_gamma   90.00
#
_symmetry.space_group_name_H-M   'P 1'
#
loop_
_entity.id
_entity.type
_entity.pdbx_description
1 polymer ?
#
loop_
_entity_poly.entity_id
_entity_poly.type
_entity_poly.pdbx_seq_one_letter_code
_entity_poly.pdbx_strand_id
1 'polypeptide(L)'
;MRIRKKTIGYFVLFVITLLIGFMTSKVLPEKYFFDANLITQDPYNQKGLMGSYSFCMWLYDITGLNRLDYSIVALIQLPIIFLVLWSIGVPDRFNRIYLSNAVIWVTLLLCSVYIAMPSKEFVNFLYIALLVKVLLGRSAFWPKIVVVFLLLFWFGVWYRPYYLLVPFFAAVLYFGSFIKLKNTGINNVIFGLFFACLLSLSFGVVKGEYLTEGTRERLNKDRKGREDSQTIILSPVKTDNVIGESVSIFYGFVSVNFPVNGFRFYNKPQVIAFILWQLVLLSYLFFQYNRCMKKQEAVQA
;
A
#
# COMPACT_ATOMS: atom_id res chain seq x y z
N MET A 1 -13.41 36.00 8.15
CA MET A 1 -13.55 34.53 7.98
C MET A 1 -12.60 33.83 8.97
N ARG A 2 -13.11 33.16 10.01
CA ARG A 2 -12.25 32.55 11.05
C ARG A 2 -11.77 31.18 10.56
N ILE A 3 -10.50 31.07 10.18
CA ILE A 3 -9.91 29.80 9.72
C ILE A 3 -9.95 28.79 10.89
N ARG A 4 -10.54 27.61 10.67
CA ARG A 4 -10.65 26.58 11.71
C ARG A 4 -9.27 25.97 11.97
N LYS A 5 -8.93 25.67 13.24
CA LYS A 5 -7.62 25.11 13.62
C LYS A 5 -7.25 23.83 12.83
N LYS A 6 -8.24 23.00 12.48
CA LYS A 6 -8.05 21.80 11.63
C LYS A 6 -7.51 22.12 10.24
N THR A 7 -7.98 23.21 9.64
CA THR A 7 -7.56 23.67 8.31
C THR A 7 -6.12 24.14 8.34
N ILE A 8 -5.71 24.81 9.43
CA ILE A 8 -4.33 25.23 9.62
C ILE A 8 -3.41 24.01 9.71
N GLY A 9 -3.74 23.02 10.56
CA GLY A 9 -2.93 21.80 10.68
C GLY A 9 -2.81 21.03 9.36
N TYR A 10 -3.89 20.99 8.58
CA TYR A 10 -3.88 20.40 7.24
C TYR A 10 -2.97 21.14 6.27
N PHE A 11 -3.04 22.47 6.25
CA PHE A 11 -2.21 23.30 5.38
C PHE A 11 -0.73 23.28 5.77
N VAL A 12 -0.42 23.25 7.08
CA VAL A 12 0.95 23.06 7.57
C VAL A 12 1.50 21.73 7.08
N LEU A 13 0.73 20.64 7.20
CA LEU A 13 1.15 19.34 6.69
C LEU A 13 1.38 19.40 5.17
N PHE A 14 0.46 20.01 4.41
CA PHE A 14 0.62 20.22 2.98
C PHE A 14 1.95 20.91 2.63
N VAL A 15 2.26 22.02 3.28
CA VAL A 15 3.49 22.78 3.03
C VAL A 15 4.73 21.93 3.37
N ILE A 16 4.74 21.25 4.52
CA ILE A 16 5.88 20.39 4.90
C ILE A 16 6.05 19.26 3.89
N THR A 17 4.97 18.58 3.51
CA THR A 17 4.99 17.49 2.54
C THR A 17 5.46 17.97 1.16
N LEU A 18 5.05 19.16 0.73
CA LEU A 18 5.49 19.78 -0.51
C LEU A 18 6.98 20.11 -0.48
N LEU A 19 7.47 20.68 0.62
CA LEU A 19 8.89 20.98 0.81
C LEU A 19 9.75 19.71 0.80
N ILE A 20 9.33 18.66 1.50
CA ILE A 20 10.01 17.36 1.46
C ILE A 20 10.03 16.83 0.02
N GLY A 21 8.87 16.79 -0.65
CA GLY A 21 8.76 16.34 -2.04
C GLY A 21 9.71 17.09 -2.97
N PHE A 22 9.72 18.42 -2.91
CA PHE A 22 10.60 19.28 -3.70
C PHE A 22 12.09 19.03 -3.43
N MET A 23 12.47 18.75 -2.18
CA MET A 23 13.86 18.48 -1.80
C MET A 23 14.30 17.05 -2.11
N THR A 24 13.37 16.13 -2.32
CA THR A 24 13.63 14.70 -2.54
C THR A 24 14.63 14.47 -3.67
N SER A 25 14.42 15.12 -4.81
CA SER A 25 15.26 15.06 -6.02
C SER A 25 16.72 15.50 -5.79
N LYS A 26 16.96 16.33 -4.77
CA LYS A 26 18.28 16.94 -4.49
C LYS A 26 19.05 16.22 -3.40
N VAL A 27 18.35 15.51 -2.52
CA VAL A 27 18.92 14.93 -1.29
C VAL A 27 19.02 13.42 -1.38
N LEU A 28 18.08 12.76 -2.06
CA LEU A 28 18.06 11.30 -2.06
C LEU A 28 19.09 10.69 -3.02
N PRO A 29 19.66 9.51 -2.68
CA PRO A 29 20.50 8.75 -3.59
C PRO A 29 19.76 8.24 -4.84
N GLU A 30 20.50 7.98 -5.91
CA GLU A 30 19.98 7.58 -7.22
C GLU A 30 19.00 6.38 -7.18
N LYS A 31 19.27 5.41 -6.30
CA LYS A 31 18.43 4.20 -6.14
C LYS A 31 16.95 4.49 -5.83
N TYR A 32 16.63 5.64 -5.25
CA TYR A 32 15.25 6.02 -4.97
C TYR A 32 14.50 6.40 -6.25
N PHE A 33 15.21 6.75 -7.32
CA PHE A 33 14.63 7.19 -8.59
C PHE A 33 14.57 6.08 -9.64
N PHE A 34 14.99 4.85 -9.37
CA PHE A 34 14.99 3.77 -10.37
C PHE A 34 13.62 3.54 -11.02
N ASP A 35 12.55 3.53 -10.21
CA ASP A 35 11.18 3.39 -10.73
C ASP A 35 10.77 4.60 -11.57
N ALA A 36 11.14 5.82 -11.14
CA ALA A 36 10.81 7.04 -11.87
C ALA A 36 11.59 7.15 -13.18
N ASN A 37 12.90 6.86 -13.15
CA ASN A 37 13.76 6.82 -14.33
C ASN A 37 13.24 5.82 -15.36
N LEU A 38 12.82 4.63 -14.92
CA LEU A 38 12.22 3.64 -15.82
C LEU A 38 10.95 4.19 -16.49
N ILE A 39 10.09 4.87 -15.73
CA ILE A 39 8.85 5.47 -16.25
C ILE A 39 9.13 6.64 -17.20
N THR A 40 10.12 7.48 -16.90
CA THR A 40 10.39 8.69 -17.69
C THR A 40 11.20 8.41 -18.95
N GLN A 41 12.17 7.50 -18.87
CA GLN A 41 13.08 7.19 -19.98
C GLN A 41 12.48 6.18 -20.95
N ASP A 42 11.57 5.32 -20.48
CA ASP A 42 10.96 4.25 -21.28
C ASP A 42 11.98 3.48 -22.15
N PRO A 43 13.04 2.90 -21.54
CA PRO A 43 14.18 2.36 -22.27
C PRO A 43 13.82 1.17 -23.20
N TYR A 44 12.66 0.56 -22.99
CA TYR A 44 12.19 -0.61 -23.73
C TYR A 44 11.00 -0.32 -24.63
N ASN A 45 10.59 0.95 -24.77
CA ASN A 45 9.43 1.38 -25.55
C ASN A 45 8.15 0.60 -25.19
N GLN A 46 7.86 0.52 -23.89
CA GLN A 46 6.78 -0.27 -23.29
C GLN A 46 5.53 0.56 -22.96
N LYS A 47 5.44 1.81 -23.45
CA LYS A 47 4.22 2.64 -23.33
C LYS A 47 2.99 1.87 -23.80
N GLY A 48 1.95 1.91 -22.98
CA GLY A 48 0.69 1.24 -23.31
C GLY A 48 -0.36 1.41 -22.22
N LEU A 49 -1.57 0.93 -22.47
CA LEU A 49 -2.69 1.08 -21.53
C LEU A 49 -2.80 -0.06 -20.51
N MET A 50 -1.95 -1.08 -20.60
CA MET A 50 -2.01 -2.27 -19.74
C MET A 50 -0.71 -2.45 -18.97
N GLY A 51 -0.83 -2.65 -17.67
CA GLY A 51 0.29 -2.76 -16.73
C GLY A 51 0.68 -1.42 -16.11
N SER A 52 0.98 -1.45 -14.81
CA SER A 52 1.23 -0.22 -14.06
C SER A 52 2.39 0.64 -14.58
N TYR A 53 3.48 0.04 -15.05
CA TYR A 53 4.60 0.77 -15.63
C TYR A 53 4.25 1.35 -17.00
N SER A 54 3.77 0.51 -17.93
CA SER A 54 3.35 0.90 -19.28
C SER A 54 2.34 2.04 -19.29
N PHE A 55 1.32 1.97 -18.42
CA PHE A 55 0.34 3.04 -18.30
C PHE A 55 0.95 4.33 -17.73
N CYS A 56 1.82 4.23 -16.74
CA CYS A 56 2.50 5.42 -16.23
C CYS A 56 3.38 6.06 -17.28
N MET A 57 4.18 5.28 -18.04
CA MET A 57 4.98 5.81 -19.15
C MET A 57 4.10 6.57 -20.14
N TRP A 58 2.96 6.00 -20.52
CA TRP A 58 1.99 6.64 -21.41
C TRP A 58 1.37 7.91 -20.81
N LEU A 59 0.92 7.85 -19.55
CA LEU A 59 0.30 8.97 -18.83
C LEU A 59 1.27 10.16 -18.67
N TYR A 60 2.49 9.89 -18.23
CA TYR A 60 3.49 10.94 -17.99
C TYR A 60 4.02 11.52 -19.30
N ASP A 61 4.01 10.76 -20.39
CA ASP A 61 4.34 11.26 -21.73
C ASP A 61 3.28 12.19 -22.31
N ILE A 62 1.99 11.81 -22.19
CA ILE A 62 0.88 12.67 -22.64
C ILE A 62 0.77 13.95 -21.83
N THR A 63 0.98 13.86 -20.52
CA THR A 63 0.93 15.03 -19.64
C THR A 63 2.20 15.89 -19.72
N GLY A 64 3.26 15.40 -20.36
CA GLY A 64 4.57 16.05 -20.46
C GLY A 64 5.34 16.10 -19.13
N LEU A 65 4.81 15.52 -18.07
CA LEU A 65 5.42 15.49 -16.74
C LEU A 65 6.71 14.64 -16.71
N ASN A 66 6.91 13.71 -17.64
CA ASN A 66 8.17 12.96 -17.79
C ASN A 66 9.36 13.83 -18.24
N ARG A 67 9.10 15.04 -18.77
CA ARG A 67 10.13 15.98 -19.25
C ARG A 67 10.53 17.03 -18.21
N LEU A 68 9.83 17.07 -17.09
CA LEU A 68 10.07 18.05 -16.03
C LEU A 68 11.03 17.49 -14.99
N ASP A 69 11.77 18.40 -14.34
CA ASP A 69 12.52 18.05 -13.13
C ASP A 69 11.57 17.51 -12.05
N TYR A 70 12.01 16.49 -11.30
CA TYR A 70 11.16 15.85 -10.29
C TYR A 70 10.70 16.82 -9.21
N SER A 71 11.47 17.87 -8.90
CA SER A 71 11.03 18.91 -7.97
C SER A 71 9.79 19.65 -8.49
N ILE A 72 9.71 19.87 -9.81
CA ILE A 72 8.55 20.51 -10.47
C ILE A 72 7.37 19.54 -10.51
N VAL A 73 7.63 18.26 -10.80
CA VAL A 73 6.59 17.22 -10.74
C VAL A 73 5.96 17.16 -9.35
N ALA A 74 6.74 17.25 -8.28
CA ALA A 74 6.25 17.31 -6.90
C ALA A 74 5.31 18.50 -6.66
N LEU A 75 5.64 19.68 -7.22
CA LEU A 75 4.81 20.88 -7.15
C LEU A 75 3.46 20.75 -7.88
N ILE A 76 3.28 19.73 -8.71
CA ILE A 76 2.03 19.45 -9.42
C ILE A 76 1.27 18.30 -8.74
N GLN A 77 1.94 17.17 -8.50
CA GLN A 77 1.31 15.95 -8.01
C GLN A 77 0.87 16.04 -6.55
N LEU A 78 1.68 16.65 -5.67
CA LEU A 78 1.35 16.75 -4.25
C LEU A 78 0.14 17.68 -4.01
N PRO A 79 0.02 18.86 -4.66
CA PRO A 79 -1.22 19.62 -4.58
C PRO A 79 -2.45 18.86 -5.03
N ILE A 80 -2.38 18.08 -6.12
CA ILE A 80 -3.51 17.24 -6.57
C ILE A 80 -3.91 16.25 -5.47
N ILE A 81 -2.94 15.59 -4.84
CA ILE A 81 -3.21 14.66 -3.73
C ILE A 81 -3.89 15.36 -2.55
N PHE A 82 -3.40 16.52 -2.15
CA PHE A 82 -4.01 17.26 -1.05
C PHE A 82 -5.40 17.78 -1.43
N LEU A 83 -5.64 18.22 -2.67
CA LEU A 83 -6.99 18.57 -3.12
C LEU A 83 -7.96 17.37 -3.05
N VAL A 84 -7.50 16.19 -3.45
CA VAL A 84 -8.29 14.96 -3.36
C VAL A 84 -8.57 14.57 -1.91
N LEU A 85 -7.56 14.60 -1.03
CA LEU A 85 -7.72 14.34 0.40
C LEU A 85 -8.66 15.34 1.08
N TRP A 86 -8.56 16.62 0.69
CA TRP A 86 -9.47 17.66 1.16
C TRP A 86 -10.92 17.35 0.78
N SER A 87 -11.14 16.81 -0.43
CA SER A 87 -12.47 16.38 -0.89
C SER A 87 -13.05 15.20 -0.11
N ILE A 88 -12.20 14.34 0.48
CA ILE A 88 -12.61 13.25 1.38
C ILE A 88 -13.02 13.81 2.75
N GLY A 89 -12.34 14.86 3.21
CA GLY A 89 -12.68 15.64 4.40
C GLY A 89 -11.62 15.59 5.49
N VAL A 90 -11.43 16.73 6.17
CA VAL A 90 -10.45 16.88 7.25
C VAL A 90 -11.13 16.75 8.63
N PRO A 91 -10.67 15.82 9.49
CA PRO A 91 -11.20 15.62 10.83
C PRO A 91 -11.14 16.88 11.71
N ASP A 92 -12.12 17.09 12.59
CA ASP A 92 -12.19 18.32 13.41
C ASP A 92 -11.01 18.51 14.36
N ARG A 93 -10.42 17.40 14.81
CA ARG A 93 -9.26 17.39 15.71
C ARG A 93 -7.95 17.09 14.97
N PHE A 94 -7.90 17.32 13.65
CA PHE A 94 -6.71 17.03 12.83
C PHE A 94 -5.46 17.81 13.24
N ASN A 95 -5.58 18.88 14.03
CA ASN A 95 -4.43 19.64 14.53
C ASN A 95 -3.87 19.10 15.85
N ARG A 96 -4.52 18.12 16.49
CA ARG A 96 -4.07 17.55 17.77
C ARG A 96 -3.22 16.31 17.54
N ILE A 97 -2.18 16.14 18.35
CA ILE A 97 -1.30 14.97 18.32
C ILE A 97 -2.02 13.78 18.98
N TYR A 98 -2.88 13.13 18.22
CA TYR A 98 -3.40 11.80 18.53
C TYR A 98 -2.67 10.77 17.68
N LEU A 99 -2.55 9.53 18.19
CA LEU A 99 -1.92 8.44 17.45
C LEU A 99 -2.49 8.29 16.03
N SER A 100 -3.81 8.38 15.87
CA SER A 100 -4.48 8.31 14.56
C SER A 100 -4.02 9.40 13.59
N ASN A 101 -3.79 10.61 14.08
CA ASN A 101 -3.37 11.75 13.26
C ASN A 101 -1.87 11.65 12.96
N ALA A 102 -1.05 11.34 13.97
CA ALA A 102 0.39 11.15 13.81
C ALA A 102 0.69 10.08 12.76
N VAL A 103 -0.06 8.98 12.79
CA VAL A 103 0.03 7.94 11.76
C VAL A 103 -0.27 8.52 10.37
N ILE A 104 -1.39 9.22 10.19
CA ILE A 104 -1.72 9.81 8.89
C ILE A 104 -0.64 10.81 8.43
N TRP A 105 -0.13 11.66 9.32
CA TRP A 105 0.88 12.66 8.98
C TRP A 105 2.17 12.00 8.51
N VAL A 106 2.70 11.04 9.27
CA VAL A 106 3.93 10.32 8.91
C VAL A 106 3.73 9.55 7.60
N THR A 107 2.60 8.86 7.39
CA THR A 107 2.30 8.20 6.11
C THR A 107 2.36 9.19 4.95
N LEU A 108 1.74 10.36 5.08
CA LEU A 108 1.73 11.35 4.00
C LEU A 108 3.13 11.91 3.69
N LEU A 109 3.96 12.13 4.73
CA LEU A 109 5.36 12.54 4.56
C LEU A 109 6.21 11.45 3.91
N LEU A 110 5.99 10.18 4.22
CA LEU A 110 6.71 9.06 3.60
C LEU A 110 6.23 8.83 2.15
N CYS A 111 4.92 8.90 1.91
CA CYS A 111 4.35 8.77 0.57
C CYS A 111 4.81 9.89 -0.36
N SER A 112 5.02 11.11 0.13
CA SER A 112 5.46 12.21 -0.72
C SER A 112 6.82 12.00 -1.35
N VAL A 113 7.71 11.23 -0.72
CA VAL A 113 8.99 10.85 -1.32
C VAL A 113 8.77 10.12 -2.66
N TYR A 114 7.85 9.16 -2.68
CA TYR A 114 7.57 8.35 -3.87
C TYR A 114 6.66 9.04 -4.87
N ILE A 115 5.77 9.92 -4.41
CA ILE A 115 4.80 10.63 -5.26
C ILE A 115 5.34 11.98 -5.75
N ALA A 116 6.47 12.45 -5.24
CA ALA A 116 7.13 13.65 -5.74
C ALA A 116 7.68 13.49 -7.17
N MET A 117 7.80 12.27 -7.66
CA MET A 117 8.34 11.92 -8.97
C MET A 117 7.35 11.09 -9.78
N PRO A 118 7.50 11.03 -11.12
CA PRO A 118 6.68 10.19 -11.97
C PRO A 118 6.64 8.75 -11.46
N SER A 119 5.50 8.36 -10.90
CA SER A 119 5.35 7.09 -10.22
C SER A 119 3.99 6.46 -10.45
N LYS A 120 3.97 5.13 -10.35
CA LYS A 120 2.76 4.33 -10.24
C LYS A 120 2.00 4.54 -8.93
N GLU A 121 2.68 5.03 -7.89
CA GLU A 121 2.04 5.29 -6.60
C GLU A 121 1.11 6.51 -6.65
N PHE A 122 1.37 7.50 -7.50
CA PHE A 122 0.45 8.61 -7.73
C PHE A 122 -0.91 8.13 -8.25
N VAL A 123 -0.91 7.35 -9.34
CA VAL A 123 -2.14 6.79 -9.93
C VAL A 123 -2.84 5.88 -8.94
N ASN A 124 -2.09 5.02 -8.24
CA ASN A 124 -2.61 4.14 -7.20
C ASN A 124 -3.28 4.92 -6.06
N PHE A 125 -2.70 6.05 -5.63
CA PHE A 125 -3.27 6.91 -4.60
C PHE A 125 -4.60 7.51 -5.04
N LEU A 126 -4.65 8.11 -6.24
CA LEU A 126 -5.88 8.68 -6.80
C LEU A 126 -6.98 7.62 -6.91
N TYR A 127 -6.60 6.41 -7.28
CA TYR A 127 -7.52 5.30 -7.39
C TYR A 127 -8.09 4.87 -6.03
N ILE A 128 -7.24 4.69 -5.01
CA ILE A 128 -7.69 4.39 -3.65
C ILE A 128 -8.58 5.51 -3.11
N ALA A 129 -8.24 6.78 -3.37
CA ALA A 129 -9.04 7.91 -2.95
C ALA A 129 -10.45 7.90 -3.57
N LEU A 130 -10.58 7.47 -4.84
CA LEU A 130 -11.87 7.25 -5.48
C LEU A 130 -12.68 6.17 -4.75
N LEU A 131 -12.07 5.03 -4.40
CA LEU A 131 -12.74 3.96 -3.63
C LEU A 131 -13.27 4.48 -2.28
N VAL A 132 -12.44 5.24 -1.55
CA VAL A 132 -12.83 5.85 -0.28
C VAL A 132 -14.00 6.82 -0.47
N LYS A 133 -13.98 7.65 -1.52
CA LYS A 133 -15.06 8.59 -1.82
C LYS A 133 -16.38 7.87 -2.11
N VAL A 134 -16.35 6.75 -2.84
CA VAL A 134 -17.53 5.91 -3.07
C VAL A 134 -18.09 5.36 -1.75
N LEU A 135 -17.22 4.83 -0.88
CA LEU A 135 -17.61 4.29 0.43
C LEU A 135 -18.24 5.35 1.34
N LEU A 136 -17.70 6.58 1.32
CA LEU A 136 -18.22 7.73 2.07
C LEU A 136 -19.44 8.40 1.43
N GLY A 137 -19.83 8.03 0.21
CA GLY A 137 -20.98 8.59 -0.49
C GLY A 137 -22.31 8.38 0.25
N ARG A 138 -23.39 9.00 -0.21
CA ARG A 138 -24.73 8.85 0.41
C ARG A 138 -25.54 7.63 -0.07
N SER A 139 -25.04 6.90 -1.06
CA SER A 139 -25.72 5.73 -1.61
C SER A 139 -25.95 4.63 -0.57
N ALA A 140 -26.94 3.77 -0.82
CA ALA A 140 -27.18 2.59 0.01
C ALA A 140 -25.95 1.67 0.08
N PHE A 141 -25.88 0.84 1.12
CA PHE A 141 -24.72 -0.02 1.40
C PHE A 141 -24.38 -0.95 0.22
N TRP A 142 -25.34 -1.76 -0.26
CA TRP A 142 -25.09 -2.76 -1.31
C TRP A 142 -24.58 -2.16 -2.62
N PRO A 143 -25.18 -1.09 -3.19
CA PRO A 143 -24.63 -0.43 -4.37
C PRO A 143 -23.18 0.03 -4.20
N LYS A 144 -22.79 0.55 -3.02
CA LYS A 144 -21.40 0.95 -2.77
C LYS A 144 -20.45 -0.22 -2.85
N ILE A 145 -20.80 -1.34 -2.23
CA ILE A 145 -19.95 -2.54 -2.24
C ILE A 145 -19.80 -3.07 -3.67
N VAL A 146 -20.88 -3.14 -4.44
CA VAL A 146 -20.84 -3.57 -5.84
C VAL A 146 -19.94 -2.65 -6.67
N VAL A 147 -20.11 -1.33 -6.55
CA VAL A 147 -19.27 -0.36 -7.28
C VAL A 147 -17.80 -0.49 -6.88
N VAL A 148 -17.50 -0.62 -5.58
CA VAL A 148 -16.12 -0.82 -5.11
C VAL A 148 -15.52 -2.12 -5.65
N PHE A 149 -16.29 -3.21 -5.69
CA PHE A 149 -15.83 -4.49 -6.23
C PHE A 149 -15.58 -4.40 -7.73
N LEU A 150 -16.46 -3.76 -8.50
CA LEU A 150 -16.28 -3.52 -9.93
C LEU A 150 -15.07 -2.64 -10.22
N LEU A 151 -14.86 -1.61 -9.41
CA LEU A 151 -13.68 -0.76 -9.48
C LEU A 151 -12.42 -1.59 -9.22
N LEU A 152 -12.31 -2.25 -8.07
CA LEU A 152 -11.17 -3.11 -7.73
C LEU A 152 -10.90 -4.17 -8.81
N PHE A 153 -11.95 -4.76 -9.37
CA PHE A 153 -11.84 -5.70 -10.48
C PHE A 153 -11.22 -5.04 -11.71
N TRP A 154 -11.80 -3.93 -12.17
CA TRP A 154 -11.32 -3.20 -13.34
C TRP A 154 -9.85 -2.80 -13.18
N PHE A 155 -9.49 -2.14 -12.09
CA PHE A 155 -8.12 -1.73 -11.80
C PHE A 155 -7.15 -2.91 -11.63
N GLY A 156 -7.67 -4.01 -11.09
CA GLY A 156 -6.98 -5.29 -11.05
C GLY A 156 -6.57 -5.78 -12.43
N VAL A 157 -7.52 -5.84 -13.37
CA VAL A 157 -7.29 -6.36 -14.72
C VAL A 157 -6.25 -5.54 -15.48
N TRP A 158 -6.37 -4.22 -15.50
CA TRP A 158 -5.55 -3.41 -16.41
C TRP A 158 -4.32 -2.78 -15.76
N TYR A 159 -4.31 -2.51 -14.44
CA TYR A 159 -3.24 -1.75 -13.80
C TYR A 159 -2.40 -2.59 -12.83
N ARG A 160 -3.04 -3.22 -11.83
CA ARG A 160 -2.36 -3.95 -10.74
C ARG A 160 -3.09 -5.27 -10.42
N PRO A 161 -2.68 -6.40 -11.02
CA PRO A 161 -3.37 -7.70 -10.91
C PRO A 161 -3.74 -8.15 -9.50
N TYR A 162 -2.91 -7.86 -8.49
CA TYR A 162 -3.19 -8.25 -7.11
C TYR A 162 -4.43 -7.55 -6.51
N TYR A 163 -4.93 -6.45 -7.10
CA TYR A 163 -6.20 -5.83 -6.69
C TYR A 163 -7.40 -6.74 -6.95
N LEU A 164 -7.31 -7.70 -7.89
CA LEU A 164 -8.33 -8.72 -8.12
C LEU A 164 -8.55 -9.61 -6.90
N LEU A 165 -7.50 -9.81 -6.08
CA LEU A 165 -7.57 -10.63 -4.88
C LEU A 165 -8.26 -9.91 -3.72
N VAL A 166 -8.32 -8.58 -3.74
CA VAL A 166 -8.84 -7.79 -2.60
C VAL A 166 -10.33 -8.06 -2.35
N PRO A 167 -11.26 -7.98 -3.34
CA PRO A 167 -12.67 -8.33 -3.13
C PRO A 167 -12.85 -9.75 -2.61
N PHE A 168 -12.02 -10.67 -3.11
CA PHE A 168 -12.06 -12.06 -2.75
C PHE A 168 -11.64 -12.29 -1.30
N PHE A 169 -10.50 -11.74 -0.86
CA PHE A 169 -10.11 -11.76 0.55
C PHE A 169 -11.12 -11.06 1.45
N ALA A 170 -11.71 -9.94 1.01
CA ALA A 170 -12.75 -9.26 1.77
C ALA A 170 -13.96 -10.15 2.01
N ALA A 171 -14.40 -10.90 0.99
CA ALA A 171 -15.49 -11.87 1.12
C ALA A 171 -15.12 -13.02 2.06
N VAL A 172 -13.93 -13.63 1.91
CA VAL A 172 -13.45 -14.71 2.78
C VAL A 172 -13.40 -14.26 4.24
N LEU A 173 -12.83 -13.08 4.52
CA LEU A 173 -12.75 -12.53 5.87
C LEU A 173 -14.14 -12.20 6.45
N TYR A 174 -15.05 -11.70 5.61
CA TYR A 174 -16.43 -11.44 6.01
C TYR A 174 -17.15 -12.74 6.40
N PHE A 175 -17.06 -13.78 5.57
CA PHE A 175 -17.70 -15.07 5.88
C PHE A 175 -17.02 -15.77 7.06
N GLY A 176 -15.70 -15.71 7.16
CA GLY A 176 -14.94 -16.21 8.30
C GLY A 176 -15.35 -15.56 9.62
N SER A 177 -15.79 -14.29 9.57
CA SER A 177 -16.25 -13.58 10.76
C SER A 177 -17.54 -14.12 11.39
N PHE A 178 -18.33 -14.92 10.66
CA PHE A 178 -19.50 -15.59 11.23
C PHE A 178 -19.14 -16.76 12.15
N ILE A 179 -17.90 -17.24 12.10
CA ILE A 179 -17.43 -18.33 12.96
C ILE A 179 -17.09 -17.75 14.33
N LYS A 180 -17.98 -18.00 15.32
CA LYS A 180 -17.80 -17.52 16.70
C LYS A 180 -16.64 -18.24 17.39
N LEU A 181 -15.46 -17.62 17.35
CA LEU A 181 -14.26 -18.11 18.02
C LEU A 181 -13.77 -17.11 19.06
N LYS A 182 -13.05 -17.61 20.07
CA LYS A 182 -12.34 -16.74 21.04
C LYS A 182 -11.28 -15.93 20.28
N ASN A 183 -11.37 -14.60 20.33
CA ASN A 183 -10.53 -13.63 19.60
C ASN A 183 -10.76 -13.58 18.08
N THR A 184 -11.99 -13.26 17.66
CA THR A 184 -12.46 -13.12 16.26
C THR A 184 -11.48 -12.43 15.31
N GLY A 185 -10.82 -11.35 15.75
CA GLY A 185 -9.88 -10.64 14.89
C GLY A 185 -8.61 -11.41 14.53
N ILE A 186 -8.01 -12.14 15.48
CA ILE A 186 -6.82 -12.99 15.22
C ILE A 186 -7.24 -14.15 14.30
N ASN A 187 -8.38 -14.77 14.59
CA ASN A 187 -8.86 -15.91 13.81
C ASN A 187 -9.15 -15.50 12.37
N ASN A 188 -9.74 -14.33 12.14
CA ASN A 188 -9.94 -13.82 10.78
C ASN A 188 -8.62 -13.64 10.01
N VAL A 189 -7.56 -13.13 10.66
CA VAL A 189 -6.23 -13.05 10.03
C VAL A 189 -5.71 -14.45 9.68
N ILE A 190 -5.83 -15.42 10.59
CA ILE A 190 -5.42 -16.81 10.35
C ILE A 190 -6.23 -17.42 9.21
N PHE A 191 -7.55 -17.21 9.15
CA PHE A 191 -8.41 -17.66 8.04
C PHE A 191 -7.98 -17.05 6.72
N GLY A 192 -7.66 -15.75 6.70
CA GLY A 192 -7.13 -15.08 5.50
C GLY A 192 -5.82 -15.69 5.03
N LEU A 193 -4.89 -16.00 5.94
CA LEU A 193 -3.62 -16.65 5.61
C LEU A 193 -3.79 -18.08 5.12
N PHE A 194 -4.65 -18.85 5.80
CA PHE A 194 -4.99 -20.20 5.37
C PHE A 194 -5.57 -20.18 3.95
N PHE A 195 -6.48 -19.25 3.67
CA PHE A 195 -7.04 -19.11 2.34
C PHE A 195 -6.00 -18.68 1.30
N ALA A 196 -5.07 -17.80 1.66
CA ALA A 196 -3.95 -17.44 0.78
C ALA A 196 -3.10 -18.66 0.40
N CYS A 197 -2.85 -19.57 1.35
CA CYS A 197 -2.20 -20.85 1.05
C CYS A 197 -3.02 -21.66 0.05
N LEU A 198 -4.32 -21.88 0.30
CA LEU A 198 -5.17 -22.63 -0.62
C LEU A 198 -5.16 -22.04 -2.04
N LEU A 199 -5.25 -20.71 -2.15
CA LEU A 199 -5.22 -20.02 -3.43
C LEU A 199 -3.87 -20.22 -4.16
N SER A 200 -2.75 -20.13 -3.44
CA SER A 200 -1.44 -20.40 -4.04
C SER A 200 -1.26 -21.86 -4.47
N LEU A 201 -1.76 -22.81 -3.67
CA LEU A 201 -1.75 -24.23 -4.03
C LEU A 201 -2.61 -24.50 -5.27
N SER A 202 -3.81 -23.92 -5.34
CA SER A 202 -4.66 -24.02 -6.53
C SER A 202 -3.97 -23.43 -7.77
N PHE A 203 -3.26 -22.31 -7.62
CA PHE A 203 -2.47 -21.75 -8.72
C PHE A 203 -1.32 -22.67 -9.14
N GLY A 204 -0.61 -23.27 -8.18
CA GLY A 204 0.45 -24.24 -8.43
C GLY A 204 -0.03 -25.46 -9.22
N VAL A 205 -1.22 -25.98 -8.92
CA VAL A 205 -1.84 -27.09 -9.67
C VAL A 205 -2.12 -26.70 -11.12
N VAL A 206 -2.54 -25.45 -11.38
CA VAL A 206 -2.91 -24.98 -12.73
C VAL A 206 -1.70 -24.56 -13.56
N LYS A 207 -0.70 -23.94 -12.95
CA LYS A 207 0.42 -23.29 -13.64
C LYS A 207 1.75 -24.05 -13.54
N GLY A 208 1.84 -25.04 -12.65
CA GLY A 208 3.06 -25.82 -12.42
C GLY A 208 4.10 -25.14 -11.52
N GLU A 209 3.86 -23.90 -11.09
CA GLU A 209 4.67 -23.15 -10.12
C GLU A 209 3.77 -22.44 -9.11
N TYR A 210 4.21 -22.35 -7.84
CA TYR A 210 3.44 -21.65 -6.81
C TYR A 210 3.55 -20.13 -6.94
N LEU A 211 2.59 -19.38 -6.38
CA LEU A 211 2.56 -17.92 -6.52
C LEU A 211 3.81 -17.26 -5.92
N THR A 212 4.27 -17.70 -4.75
CA THR A 212 5.43 -17.06 -4.11
C THR A 212 6.74 -17.41 -4.81
N GLU A 213 6.82 -18.60 -5.39
CA GLU A 213 7.95 -19.06 -6.22
C GLU A 213 8.10 -18.21 -7.50
N GLY A 214 7.03 -18.08 -8.28
CA GLY A 214 7.04 -17.37 -9.57
C GLY A 214 7.20 -15.85 -9.45
N THR A 215 7.04 -15.30 -8.24
CA THR A 215 7.09 -13.85 -8.01
C THR A 215 8.26 -13.44 -7.11
N ARG A 216 8.04 -13.42 -5.80
CA ARG A 216 8.93 -12.82 -4.81
C ARG A 216 10.26 -13.56 -4.73
N GLU A 217 10.24 -14.89 -4.64
CA GLU A 217 11.48 -15.64 -4.43
C GLU A 217 12.39 -15.59 -5.67
N ARG A 218 11.82 -15.61 -6.87
CA ARG A 218 12.58 -15.41 -8.11
C ARG A 218 13.29 -14.06 -8.14
N LEU A 219 12.54 -12.97 -7.92
CA LEU A 219 13.11 -11.61 -7.87
C LEU A 219 14.13 -11.45 -6.74
N ASN A 220 13.91 -12.12 -5.61
CA ASN A 220 14.80 -12.02 -4.47
C ASN A 220 16.13 -12.74 -4.70
N LYS A 221 16.15 -13.84 -5.47
CA LYS A 221 17.38 -14.51 -5.89
C LYS A 221 18.26 -13.56 -6.71
N ASP A 222 17.68 -12.83 -7.65
CA ASP A 222 18.40 -11.87 -8.52
C ASP A 222 18.96 -10.66 -7.77
N ARG A 223 18.39 -10.37 -6.60
CA ARG A 223 18.78 -9.25 -5.72
C ARG A 223 19.74 -9.68 -4.62
N LYS A 224 19.97 -10.97 -4.42
CA LYS A 224 20.80 -11.48 -3.33
C LYS A 224 22.24 -10.99 -3.49
N GLY A 225 22.81 -10.45 -2.41
CA GLY A 225 24.20 -9.95 -2.39
C GLY A 225 24.38 -8.49 -2.81
N ARG A 226 23.32 -7.79 -3.23
CA ARG A 226 23.40 -6.34 -3.50
C ARG A 226 23.36 -5.52 -2.21
N GLU A 227 24.05 -4.39 -2.18
CA GLU A 227 24.06 -3.50 -1.00
C GLU A 227 22.70 -2.83 -0.75
N ASP A 228 21.93 -2.60 -1.81
CA ASP A 228 20.60 -1.97 -1.76
C ASP A 228 19.48 -2.94 -1.33
N SER A 229 19.76 -4.24 -1.23
CA SER A 229 18.79 -5.29 -0.91
C SER A 229 19.05 -5.98 0.44
N GLN A 230 19.89 -5.41 1.31
CA GLN A 230 20.26 -6.06 2.59
C GLN A 230 19.08 -6.38 3.53
N THR A 231 17.95 -5.67 3.39
CA THR A 231 16.72 -5.89 4.16
C THR A 231 15.73 -6.82 3.46
N ILE A 232 16.14 -7.53 2.41
CA ILE A 232 15.29 -8.46 1.67
C ILE A 232 14.75 -9.59 2.56
N ILE A 233 13.48 -9.91 2.40
CA ILE A 233 12.80 -10.99 3.14
C ILE A 233 12.90 -12.25 2.29
N LEU A 234 13.72 -13.20 2.72
CA LEU A 234 13.87 -14.50 2.08
C LEU A 234 13.09 -15.54 2.88
N SER A 235 12.34 -16.39 2.19
CA SER A 235 11.72 -17.55 2.83
C SER A 235 12.79 -18.45 3.46
N PRO A 236 12.58 -18.98 4.69
CA PRO A 236 13.50 -19.93 5.30
C PRO A 236 13.49 -21.30 4.60
N VAL A 237 12.43 -21.60 3.84
CA VAL A 237 12.23 -22.88 3.14
C VAL A 237 12.01 -22.60 1.66
N LYS A 238 12.54 -23.49 0.79
CA LYS A 238 12.28 -23.44 -0.66
C LYS A 238 10.79 -23.53 -0.93
N THR A 239 10.30 -22.75 -1.88
CA THR A 239 8.87 -22.63 -2.23
C THR A 239 8.42 -23.60 -3.32
N ASP A 240 9.22 -24.62 -3.63
CA ASP A 240 8.99 -25.60 -4.71
C ASP A 240 8.02 -26.74 -4.32
N ASN A 241 7.51 -26.72 -3.09
CA ASN A 241 6.58 -27.72 -2.57
C ASN A 241 5.50 -27.07 -1.68
N VAL A 242 4.42 -27.81 -1.44
CA VAL A 242 3.23 -27.37 -0.68
C VAL A 242 3.57 -26.78 0.70
N ILE A 243 4.47 -27.46 1.42
CA ILE A 243 4.87 -27.06 2.78
C ILE A 243 5.69 -25.77 2.69
N GLY A 244 6.65 -25.73 1.77
CA GLY A 244 7.51 -24.59 1.51
C GLY A 244 6.73 -23.33 1.12
N GLU A 245 5.76 -23.46 0.22
CA GLU A 245 4.87 -22.36 -0.18
C GLU A 245 4.04 -21.85 1.00
N SER A 246 3.43 -22.75 1.75
CA SER A 246 2.63 -22.40 2.93
C SER A 246 3.47 -21.69 3.98
N VAL A 247 4.65 -22.22 4.30
CA VAL A 247 5.60 -21.57 5.22
C VAL A 247 6.00 -20.20 4.70
N SER A 248 6.26 -20.05 3.41
CA SER A 248 6.65 -18.78 2.78
C SER A 248 5.57 -17.70 2.85
N ILE A 249 4.29 -18.08 2.74
CA ILE A 249 3.14 -17.17 2.90
C ILE A 249 3.03 -16.69 4.34
N PHE A 250 3.03 -17.61 5.31
CA PHE A 250 2.98 -17.27 6.74
C PHE A 250 4.19 -16.44 7.18
N TYR A 251 5.39 -16.90 6.83
CA TYR A 251 6.65 -16.22 7.13
C TYR A 251 6.69 -14.83 6.47
N GLY A 252 6.23 -14.72 5.22
CA GLY A 252 6.12 -13.46 4.51
C GLY A 252 5.21 -12.47 5.21
N PHE A 253 4.01 -12.93 5.60
CA PHE A 253 3.06 -12.11 6.36
C PHE A 253 3.67 -11.62 7.68
N VAL A 254 4.26 -12.52 8.47
CA VAL A 254 4.86 -12.17 9.75
C VAL A 254 6.05 -11.23 9.55
N SER A 255 6.94 -11.51 8.60
CA SER A 255 8.15 -10.71 8.37
C SER A 255 7.86 -9.29 7.88
N VAL A 256 6.81 -9.10 7.09
CA VAL A 256 6.40 -7.77 6.60
C VAL A 256 5.71 -6.96 7.70
N ASN A 257 4.85 -7.59 8.49
CA ASN A 257 4.06 -6.90 9.50
C ASN A 257 4.83 -6.71 10.83
N PHE A 258 5.65 -7.69 11.19
CA PHE A 258 6.53 -7.68 12.36
C PHE A 258 7.99 -7.81 11.89
N PRO A 259 8.59 -6.73 11.34
CA PRO A 259 9.94 -6.77 10.77
C PRO A 259 11.05 -6.81 11.84
N VAL A 260 10.91 -7.68 12.86
CA VAL A 260 11.84 -7.83 13.98
C VAL A 260 13.24 -8.25 13.52
N ASN A 261 13.33 -9.00 12.42
CA ASN A 261 14.61 -9.34 11.79
C ASN A 261 15.40 -8.10 11.35
N GLY A 262 14.72 -6.98 11.13
CA GLY A 262 15.36 -5.71 10.78
C GLY A 262 16.16 -5.08 11.93
N PHE A 263 15.95 -5.48 13.19
CA PHE A 263 16.73 -4.96 14.33
C PHE A 263 18.23 -5.30 14.24
N ARG A 264 18.61 -6.29 13.43
CA ARG A 264 20.02 -6.55 13.10
C ARG A 264 20.73 -5.35 12.46
N PHE A 265 19.97 -4.44 11.86
CA PHE A 265 20.45 -3.19 11.27
C PHE A 265 20.35 -2.00 12.26
N TYR A 266 20.65 -2.22 13.54
CA TYR A 266 20.60 -1.18 14.58
C TYR A 266 21.46 0.05 14.25
N ASN A 267 22.55 -0.13 13.49
CA ASN A 267 23.40 0.97 13.00
C ASN A 267 22.77 1.79 11.85
N LYS A 268 21.61 1.41 11.33
CA LYS A 268 20.90 2.11 10.25
C LYS A 268 19.63 2.76 10.81
N PRO A 269 19.66 4.03 11.23
CA PRO A 269 18.53 4.68 11.91
C PRO A 269 17.25 4.67 11.07
N GLN A 270 17.36 4.75 9.74
CA GLN A 270 16.22 4.64 8.82
C GLN A 270 15.51 3.28 8.88
N VAL A 271 16.24 2.19 9.12
CA VAL A 271 15.65 0.85 9.26
C VAL A 271 14.91 0.73 10.58
N ILE A 272 15.49 1.25 11.67
CA ILE A 272 14.86 1.26 12.98
C ILE A 272 13.61 2.14 12.99
N ALA A 273 13.67 3.32 12.39
CA ALA A 273 12.51 4.19 12.22
C ALA A 273 11.39 3.49 11.44
N PHE A 274 11.73 2.77 10.35
CA PHE A 274 10.75 1.98 9.60
C PHE A 274 10.12 0.86 10.44
N ILE A 275 10.91 0.12 11.23
CA ILE A 275 10.38 -0.96 12.09
C ILE A 275 9.41 -0.40 13.13
N LEU A 276 9.81 0.66 13.84
CA LEU A 276 8.96 1.30 14.85
C LEU A 276 7.67 1.81 14.22
N TRP A 277 7.79 2.49 13.08
CA TRP A 277 6.67 2.97 12.31
C TRP A 277 5.71 1.83 11.90
N GLN A 278 6.25 0.74 11.36
CA GLN A 278 5.47 -0.42 10.92
C GLN A 278 4.73 -1.09 12.08
N LEU A 279 5.38 -1.26 13.23
CA LEU A 279 4.77 -1.84 14.43
C LEU A 279 3.64 -0.94 14.97
N VAL A 280 3.83 0.39 14.96
CA VAL A 280 2.80 1.35 15.37
C VAL A 280 1.60 1.29 14.42
N LEU A 281 1.86 1.31 13.10
CA LEU A 281 0.82 1.24 12.07
C LEU A 281 0.02 -0.05 12.19
N LEU A 282 0.69 -1.20 12.27
CA LEU A 282 0.05 -2.51 12.43
C LEU A 282 -0.81 -2.54 13.70
N SER A 283 -0.25 -2.13 14.83
CA SER A 283 -0.94 -2.14 16.12
C SER A 283 -2.20 -1.26 16.07
N TYR A 284 -2.11 -0.08 15.44
CA TYR A 284 -3.24 0.81 15.27
C TYR A 284 -4.32 0.23 14.34
N LEU A 285 -3.92 -0.32 13.19
CA LEU A 285 -4.86 -0.94 12.24
C LEU A 285 -5.56 -2.16 12.87
N PHE A 286 -4.82 -3.01 13.57
CA PHE A 286 -5.36 -4.17 14.25
C PHE A 286 -6.31 -3.79 15.39
N PHE A 287 -5.98 -2.75 16.16
CA PHE A 287 -6.87 -2.18 17.17
C PHE A 287 -8.20 -1.71 16.55
N GLN A 288 -8.15 -0.97 15.45
CA GLN A 288 -9.35 -0.48 14.78
C GLN A 288 -10.18 -1.63 14.18
N TYR A 289 -9.51 -2.62 13.59
CA TYR A 289 -10.16 -3.81 13.08
C TYR A 289 -10.92 -4.57 14.18
N ASN A 290 -10.26 -4.85 15.31
CA ASN A 290 -10.91 -5.48 16.46
C ASN A 290 -12.09 -4.67 17.01
N ARG A 291 -11.98 -3.34 17.02
CA ARG A 291 -13.08 -2.47 17.44
C ARG A 291 -14.29 -2.59 16.51
N CYS A 292 -14.07 -2.74 15.21
CA CYS A 292 -15.15 -3.00 14.25
C CYS A 292 -15.77 -4.38 14.46
N MET A 293 -14.96 -5.42 14.67
CA MET A 293 -15.45 -6.77 14.94
C MET A 293 -16.34 -6.84 16.18
N LYS A 294 -15.90 -6.24 17.30
CA LYS A 294 -16.70 -6.20 18.54
C LYS A 294 -18.03 -5.48 18.39
N LYS A 295 -18.10 -4.45 17.53
CA LYS A 295 -19.36 -3.77 17.23
C LYS A 295 -20.31 -4.66 16.44
N GLN A 296 -19.79 -5.45 15.51
CA GLN A 296 -20.59 -6.41 14.76
C GLN A 296 -21.14 -7.52 15.66
N GLU A 297 -20.31 -8.07 16.57
CA GLU A 297 -20.75 -9.06 17.57
C GLU A 297 -21.88 -8.52 18.45
N ALA A 298 -21.79 -7.25 18.89
CA ALA A 298 -22.81 -6.61 19.70
C ALA A 298 -24.14 -6.32 18.96
N VAL A 299 -24.12 -6.25 17.63
CA VAL A 299 -25.34 -6.10 16.80
C VAL A 299 -25.99 -7.45 16.50
N GLN A 300 -25.23 -8.55 16.57
CA GLN A 300 -25.69 -9.90 16.30
C GLN A 300 -26.13 -10.67 17.57
N ALA A 301 -25.89 -10.11 18.76
CA ALA A 301 -26.32 -10.63 20.06
C ALA A 301 -27.66 -9.99 20.47
#